data_AF-E3NAC8-F1
#
_entry.id   AF-E3NAC8-F1
#
_cell.length_a   1.000
_cell.length_b   1.000
_cell.length_c   1.000
_cell.angle_alpha   90.00
_cell.angle_beta   90.00
_cell.angle_gamma   90.00
#
_symmetry.space_group_name_H-M   'P 1'
#
loop_
_entity.id
_entity.type
_entity.pdbx_description
1 polymer ?
#
loop_
_entity_poly.entity_id
_entity_poly.type
_entity_poly.pdbx_seq_one_letter_code
_entity_poly.pdbx_strand_id
1 'polypeptide(L)'
;MSDGDPPLRLLSLPNTPRRNIIQCMEHIDQFALSLVSNRSKELVKSIDIKCHAINIKVNIIISIRIQFPRDTIECSFDDYQRSVDNPSPNNIKSKVSLGNEGGFVHNKPEYRFEEWLNHALELYHQSELDRVSIFTPLPDMKSFRKTFNKVPTLFILGADDEPKIIEYYRCLRPEKNLIFTVGEFFVHRNENSELLHEIFLHNLDFIYIALMGQLTLDDLLIMNSQKIEIFCQLAINYESIVNRFIKHWLAGSNPRLRYIELECMKCRLPRAEAILNGIKHEIVSEKDPKTLNAFKTSGIGKLKFRGGYNIRRRDGTVATVSFNERNSFVMYIWS
;
A
#
# COMPACT_ATOMS: atom_id res chain seq x y z
N MET A 1 48.20 -14.07 -24.03
CA MET A 1 47.13 -13.21 -23.47
C MET A 1 47.03 -12.04 -24.42
N SER A 2 45.95 -11.99 -25.19
CA SER A 2 45.77 -11.03 -26.29
C SER A 2 45.53 -9.62 -25.74
N ASP A 3 46.24 -8.65 -26.32
CA ASP A 3 46.04 -7.21 -26.17
C ASP A 3 44.58 -6.85 -26.40
N GLY A 4 43.84 -6.58 -25.32
CA GLY A 4 42.54 -5.92 -25.37
C GLY A 4 42.74 -4.41 -25.21
N ASP A 5 41.90 -3.62 -25.88
CA ASP A 5 41.87 -2.17 -25.70
C ASP A 5 41.81 -1.81 -24.20
N PRO A 6 42.49 -0.73 -23.77
CA PRO A 6 42.47 -0.33 -22.38
C PRO A 6 41.04 -0.04 -21.92
N PRO A 7 40.67 -0.41 -20.68
CA PRO A 7 39.32 -0.24 -20.18
C PRO A 7 38.92 1.25 -20.18
N LEU A 8 37.70 1.53 -20.65
CA LEU A 8 37.16 2.88 -20.72
C LEU A 8 37.13 3.53 -19.32
N ARG A 9 37.88 4.61 -19.15
CA ARG A 9 37.90 5.39 -17.90
C ARG A 9 36.71 6.35 -17.84
N LEU A 10 35.52 5.82 -17.52
CA LEU A 10 34.26 6.58 -17.50
C LEU A 10 34.34 7.92 -16.76
N LEU A 11 34.99 7.94 -15.59
CA LEU A 11 35.11 9.15 -14.76
C LEU A 11 36.10 10.20 -15.30
N SER A 12 36.94 9.83 -16.27
CA SER A 12 37.89 10.70 -16.95
C SER A 12 37.31 11.34 -18.22
N LEU A 13 36.13 10.90 -18.66
CA LEU A 13 35.46 11.48 -19.83
C LEU A 13 34.94 12.89 -19.54
N PRO A 14 34.84 13.75 -20.59
CA PRO A 14 34.15 15.03 -20.48
C PRO A 14 32.70 14.87 -20.00
N ASN A 15 32.11 15.95 -19.48
CA ASN A 15 30.79 15.92 -18.86
C ASN A 15 29.69 15.34 -19.75
N THR A 16 29.60 15.80 -21.01
CA THR A 16 28.51 15.41 -21.92
C THR A 16 28.56 13.92 -22.30
N PRO A 17 29.67 13.37 -22.84
CA PRO A 17 29.75 11.93 -23.14
C PRO A 17 29.48 11.06 -21.91
N ARG A 18 30.01 11.47 -20.75
CA ARG A 18 29.85 10.74 -19.49
C ARG A 18 28.39 10.66 -19.04
N ARG A 19 27.64 11.76 -19.12
CA ARG A 19 26.21 11.78 -18.78
C ARG A 19 25.39 10.93 -19.75
N ASN A 20 25.68 11.04 -21.06
CA ASN A 20 24.99 10.27 -22.09
C ASN A 20 25.18 8.75 -21.88
N ILE A 21 26.41 8.32 -21.59
CA ILE A 21 26.69 6.90 -21.32
C ILE A 21 25.82 6.38 -20.17
N ILE A 22 25.74 7.11 -19.06
CA ILE A 22 24.98 6.65 -17.90
C ILE A 22 23.47 6.69 -18.16
N GLN A 23 22.99 7.66 -18.95
CA GLN A 23 21.58 7.67 -19.39
C GLN A 23 21.22 6.47 -20.26
N CYS A 24 22.19 5.90 -20.97
CA CYS A 24 22.00 4.69 -21.78
C CYS A 24 22.21 3.38 -20.98
N MET A 25 22.76 3.45 -19.76
CA MET A 25 22.88 2.28 -18.88
C MET A 25 21.52 1.84 -18.38
N GLU A 26 21.38 0.53 -18.11
CA GLU A 26 20.21 0.01 -17.42
C GLU A 26 20.15 0.52 -15.98
N HIS A 27 18.95 0.53 -15.39
CA HIS A 27 18.75 1.02 -14.03
C HIS A 27 19.63 0.28 -13.01
N ILE A 28 19.83 -1.02 -13.18
CA ILE A 28 20.70 -1.81 -12.30
C ILE A 28 22.17 -1.42 -12.43
N ASP A 29 22.66 -1.11 -13.63
CA ASP A 29 24.04 -0.68 -13.86
C ASP A 29 24.29 0.74 -13.31
N GLN A 30 23.30 1.64 -13.46
CA GLN A 30 23.32 2.96 -12.85
C GLN A 30 23.45 2.86 -11.33
N PHE A 31 22.66 1.97 -10.72
CA PHE A 31 22.71 1.71 -9.28
C PHE A 31 24.01 1.01 -8.86
N ALA A 32 24.53 0.07 -9.65
CA ALA A 32 25.84 -0.54 -9.39
C ALA A 32 26.95 0.52 -9.40
N LEU A 33 26.92 1.43 -10.38
CA LEU A 33 27.88 2.52 -10.50
C LEU A 33 27.80 3.48 -9.30
N SER A 34 26.61 3.77 -8.77
CA SER A 34 26.45 4.64 -7.60
C SER A 34 27.07 4.04 -6.34
N LEU A 35 27.16 2.71 -6.24
CA LEU A 35 27.76 2.02 -5.10
C LEU A 35 29.30 2.04 -5.11
N VAL A 36 29.94 2.29 -6.25
CA VAL A 36 31.42 2.23 -6.40
C VAL A 36 32.14 3.28 -5.54
N SER A 37 31.70 4.54 -5.56
CA SER A 37 32.36 5.65 -4.86
C SER A 37 31.42 6.84 -4.66
N ASN A 38 31.76 7.78 -3.77
CA ASN A 38 30.97 9.01 -3.64
C ASN A 38 30.95 9.83 -4.94
N ARG A 39 32.08 9.87 -5.69
CA ARG A 39 32.14 10.57 -6.97
C ARG A 39 31.20 9.96 -8.02
N SER A 40 31.09 8.63 -8.06
CA SER A 40 30.18 7.96 -8.99
C SER A 40 28.72 8.07 -8.53
N LYS A 41 28.45 8.02 -7.22
CA LYS A 41 27.13 8.33 -6.65
C LYS A 41 26.63 9.71 -7.06
N GLU A 42 27.42 10.76 -6.84
CA GLU A 42 27.03 12.14 -7.20
C GLU A 42 26.81 12.29 -8.71
N LEU A 43 27.59 11.59 -9.52
CA LEU A 43 27.42 11.59 -10.97
C LEU A 43 26.07 10.98 -11.37
N VAL A 44 25.72 9.78 -10.86
CA VAL A 44 24.44 9.12 -11.16
C VAL A 44 23.27 9.95 -10.63
N LYS A 45 23.38 10.43 -9.38
CA LYS A 45 22.38 11.32 -8.76
C LYS A 45 22.10 12.58 -9.59
N SER A 46 23.14 13.15 -10.20
CA SER A 46 23.01 14.37 -11.02
C SER A 46 22.26 14.17 -12.34
N ILE A 47 22.03 12.93 -12.76
CA ILE A 47 21.24 12.60 -13.97
C ILE A 47 19.75 12.74 -13.70
N ASP A 48 19.36 12.75 -12.42
CA ASP A 48 17.98 12.94 -11.95
C ASP A 48 17.00 11.90 -12.50
N ILE A 49 17.42 10.62 -12.45
CA ILE A 49 16.56 9.49 -12.80
C ILE A 49 15.41 9.41 -11.80
N LYS A 50 14.17 9.34 -12.30
CA LYS A 50 12.98 9.26 -11.46
C LYS A 50 12.56 7.81 -11.23
N CYS A 51 12.47 7.41 -9.97
CA CYS A 51 11.73 6.21 -9.56
C CYS A 51 10.28 6.56 -9.22
N HIS A 52 9.37 5.60 -9.36
CA HIS A 52 7.98 5.71 -8.94
C HIS A 52 7.79 5.52 -7.44
N ALA A 53 8.54 4.60 -6.84
CA ALA A 53 8.39 4.28 -5.44
C ALA A 53 9.63 3.56 -4.88
N ILE A 54 9.92 3.78 -3.60
CA ILE A 54 10.88 3.01 -2.81
C ILE A 54 10.12 2.33 -1.68
N ASN A 55 10.18 1.01 -1.65
CA ASN A 55 9.40 0.18 -0.74
C ASN A 55 10.30 -0.74 0.07
N ILE A 56 9.85 -1.11 1.27
CA ILE A 56 10.44 -2.20 2.04
C ILE A 56 9.53 -3.43 1.95
N LYS A 57 10.11 -4.59 1.71
CA LYS A 57 9.45 -5.88 1.78
C LYS A 57 10.13 -6.72 2.87
N VAL A 58 9.34 -7.20 3.81
CA VAL A 58 9.77 -8.06 4.91
C VAL A 58 9.13 -9.43 4.71
N ASN A 59 9.94 -10.42 4.38
CA ASN A 59 9.53 -11.81 4.20
C ASN A 59 10.63 -12.71 4.79
N ILE A 60 10.76 -13.95 4.32
CA ILE A 60 11.91 -14.82 4.59
C ILE A 60 13.24 -14.07 4.35
N ILE A 61 13.26 -13.17 3.37
CA ILE A 61 14.36 -12.24 3.11
C ILE A 61 13.80 -10.81 3.16
N ILE A 62 14.54 -9.89 3.79
CA ILE A 62 14.21 -8.46 3.77
C ILE A 62 14.77 -7.87 2.48
N SER A 63 13.99 -7.00 1.83
CA SER A 63 14.47 -6.29 0.65
C SER A 63 13.99 -4.84 0.57
N ILE A 64 14.83 -4.01 -0.05
CA ILE A 64 14.48 -2.66 -0.52
C ILE A 64 14.15 -2.78 -2.00
N ARG A 65 12.98 -2.30 -2.41
CA ARG A 65 12.51 -2.35 -3.80
C ARG A 65 12.35 -0.94 -4.36
N ILE A 66 13.14 -0.62 -5.37
CA ILE A 66 13.10 0.65 -6.11
C ILE A 66 12.36 0.38 -7.41
N GLN A 67 11.19 0.99 -7.57
CA GLN A 67 10.29 0.74 -8.69
C GLN A 67 10.43 1.83 -9.74
N PHE A 68 10.59 1.43 -11.01
CA PHE A 68 10.60 2.29 -12.19
C PHE A 68 9.34 2.03 -13.03
N PRO A 69 9.08 2.77 -14.13
CA PRO A 69 7.92 2.51 -14.98
C PRO A 69 7.87 1.10 -15.57
N ARG A 70 9.02 0.49 -15.84
CA ARG A 70 9.13 -0.81 -16.52
C ARG A 70 9.84 -1.87 -15.70
N ASP A 71 10.73 -1.45 -14.79
CA ASP A 71 11.62 -2.37 -14.08
C ASP A 71 11.55 -2.15 -12.56
N THR A 72 12.18 -3.05 -11.80
CA THR A 72 12.31 -2.91 -10.34
C THR A 72 13.66 -3.44 -9.89
N ILE A 73 14.44 -2.61 -9.22
CA ILE A 73 15.64 -3.05 -8.52
C ILE A 73 15.23 -3.58 -7.15
N GLU A 74 15.69 -4.78 -6.81
CA GLU A 74 15.48 -5.39 -5.51
C GLU A 74 16.83 -5.66 -4.83
N CYS A 75 17.09 -4.94 -3.73
CA CYS A 75 18.26 -5.16 -2.87
C CYS A 75 17.84 -6.09 -1.74
N SER A 76 18.26 -7.36 -1.80
CA SER A 76 17.89 -8.40 -0.85
C SER A 76 18.99 -8.65 0.18
N PHE A 77 18.60 -8.89 1.43
CA PHE A 77 19.51 -9.02 2.57
C PHE A 77 19.30 -10.36 3.29
N ASP A 78 19.99 -11.39 2.80
CA ASP A 78 19.91 -12.76 3.37
C ASP A 78 20.54 -12.83 4.76
N ASP A 79 21.63 -12.07 4.97
CA ASP A 79 22.37 -12.00 6.23
C ASP A 79 21.72 -11.06 7.26
N TYR A 80 20.51 -10.54 7.01
CA TYR A 80 19.87 -9.65 7.97
C TYR A 80 19.51 -10.41 9.24
N GLN A 81 20.21 -10.08 10.33
CA GLN A 81 20.10 -10.78 11.59
C GLN A 81 18.70 -10.63 12.19
N ARG A 82 18.13 -11.77 12.61
CA ARG A 82 16.79 -11.86 13.20
C ARG A 82 16.78 -11.92 14.73
N SER A 83 17.93 -11.72 15.39
CA SER A 83 18.02 -11.76 16.85
C SER A 83 17.44 -10.49 17.48
N VAL A 84 16.87 -10.63 18.67
CA VAL A 84 16.28 -9.53 19.45
C VAL A 84 17.36 -8.57 19.95
N ASP A 85 17.06 -7.27 19.89
CA ASP A 85 17.85 -6.14 20.41
C ASP A 85 19.22 -5.92 19.74
N ASN A 86 19.45 -6.45 18.54
CA ASN A 86 20.71 -6.21 17.81
C ASN A 86 20.50 -5.21 16.65
N PRO A 87 21.34 -4.16 16.51
CA PRO A 87 21.37 -3.35 15.30
C PRO A 87 21.62 -4.23 14.05
N SER A 88 21.14 -3.80 12.87
CA SER A 88 21.50 -4.40 11.57
C SER A 88 23.03 -4.63 11.49
N PRO A 89 23.56 -5.70 10.90
CA PRO A 89 25.01 -5.89 10.84
C PRO A 89 25.68 -4.84 9.95
N ASN A 90 26.87 -4.38 10.33
CA ASN A 90 27.71 -3.56 9.45
C ASN A 90 28.23 -4.40 8.29
N ASN A 91 28.47 -3.76 7.14
CA ASN A 91 28.98 -4.40 5.93
C ASN A 91 28.06 -5.52 5.44
N ILE A 92 26.74 -5.30 5.51
CA ILE A 92 25.77 -6.30 5.10
C ILE A 92 25.89 -6.53 3.59
N LYS A 93 25.99 -7.80 3.20
CA LYS A 93 25.96 -8.18 1.78
C LYS A 93 24.54 -8.02 1.26
N SER A 94 24.42 -7.32 0.13
CA SER A 94 23.16 -7.23 -0.60
C SER A 94 23.27 -7.97 -1.92
N LYS A 95 22.27 -8.79 -2.22
CA LYS A 95 22.04 -9.31 -3.56
C LYS A 95 21.10 -8.33 -4.28
N VAL A 96 21.61 -7.64 -5.28
CA VAL A 96 20.87 -6.65 -6.07
C VAL A 96 20.46 -7.30 -7.39
N SER A 97 19.17 -7.28 -7.71
CA SER A 97 18.63 -7.83 -8.97
C SER A 97 17.67 -6.85 -9.66
N LEU A 98 17.48 -7.04 -10.96
CA LEU A 98 16.51 -6.29 -11.78
C LEU A 98 15.36 -7.23 -12.17
N GLY A 99 14.19 -7.08 -11.55
CA GLY A 99 13.06 -7.99 -11.80
C GLY A 99 13.42 -9.47 -11.56
N ASN A 100 13.14 -10.32 -12.56
CA ASN A 100 13.53 -11.75 -12.57
C ASN A 100 14.89 -11.99 -13.26
N GLU A 101 15.55 -10.92 -13.71
CA GLU A 101 16.81 -11.01 -14.42
C GLU A 101 17.96 -11.22 -13.43
N GLY A 102 19.15 -11.45 -13.98
CA GLY A 102 20.37 -11.55 -13.21
C GLY A 102 20.64 -10.31 -12.35
N GLY A 103 21.71 -10.37 -11.59
CA GLY A 103 22.07 -9.31 -10.68
C GLY A 103 23.50 -9.44 -10.22
N PHE A 104 23.85 -8.67 -9.20
CA PHE A 104 25.16 -8.71 -8.58
C PHE A 104 25.04 -8.83 -7.07
N VAL A 105 26.08 -9.36 -6.45
CA VAL A 105 26.22 -9.35 -4.99
C VAL A 105 27.25 -8.30 -4.64
N HIS A 106 26.89 -7.38 -3.75
CA HIS A 106 27.80 -6.33 -3.33
C HIS A 106 27.80 -6.19 -1.82
N ASN A 107 28.99 -5.92 -1.29
CA ASN A 107 29.17 -5.45 0.07
C ASN A 107 29.86 -4.09 -0.02
N LYS A 108 29.27 -3.10 0.63
CA LYS A 108 29.88 -1.78 0.77
C LYS A 108 30.31 -1.60 2.23
N PRO A 109 31.59 -1.27 2.49
CA PRO A 109 32.03 -0.99 3.85
C PRO A 109 31.15 0.07 4.52
N GLU A 110 30.90 -0.14 5.82
CA GLU A 110 30.06 0.65 6.72
C GLU A 110 28.56 0.60 6.43
N TYR A 111 28.13 0.04 5.30
CA TYR A 111 26.70 -0.02 4.98
C TYR A 111 26.01 -1.09 5.83
N ARG A 112 25.01 -0.65 6.57
CA ARG A 112 23.96 -1.48 7.18
C ARG A 112 22.70 -1.30 6.35
N PHE A 113 21.60 -1.93 6.76
CA PHE A 113 20.34 -1.83 6.01
C PHE A 113 19.87 -0.38 5.83
N GLU A 114 19.97 0.43 6.88
CA GLU A 114 19.60 1.85 6.87
C GLU A 114 20.46 2.69 5.91
N GLU A 115 21.76 2.43 5.79
CA GLU A 115 22.60 3.11 4.79
C GLU A 115 22.26 2.69 3.36
N TRP A 116 21.92 1.42 3.13
CA TRP A 116 21.41 0.98 1.83
C TRP A 116 20.09 1.68 1.46
N LEU A 117 19.19 1.82 2.43
CA LEU A 117 17.94 2.54 2.24
C LEU A 117 18.17 4.03 1.96
N ASN A 118 19.00 4.68 2.78
CA ASN A 118 19.34 6.09 2.61
C ASN A 118 20.05 6.34 1.29
N HIS A 119 20.90 5.40 0.84
CA HIS A 119 21.52 5.48 -0.47
C HIS A 119 20.48 5.52 -1.59
N ALA A 120 19.49 4.63 -1.56
CA ALA A 120 18.42 4.59 -2.56
C ALA A 120 17.57 5.87 -2.53
N LEU A 121 17.14 6.31 -1.34
CA LEU A 121 16.36 7.53 -1.16
C LEU A 121 17.10 8.75 -1.72
N GLU A 122 18.38 8.91 -1.37
CA GLU A 122 19.19 10.04 -1.81
C GLU A 122 19.49 10.02 -3.31
N LEU A 123 19.74 8.84 -3.87
CA LEU A 123 20.08 8.68 -5.29
C LEU A 123 18.92 9.10 -6.20
N TYR A 124 17.69 8.79 -5.80
CA TYR A 124 16.47 9.06 -6.57
C TYR A 124 15.65 10.25 -6.04
N HIS A 125 16.28 11.09 -5.21
CA HIS A 125 15.70 12.33 -4.66
C HIS A 125 14.35 12.11 -3.95
N GLN A 126 14.22 10.98 -3.25
CA GLN A 126 13.05 10.65 -2.43
C GLN A 126 13.31 11.05 -0.98
N SER A 127 12.34 11.69 -0.34
CA SER A 127 12.44 12.08 1.08
C SER A 127 12.03 10.98 2.05
N GLU A 128 11.19 10.04 1.60
CA GLU A 128 10.62 8.97 2.43
C GLU A 128 10.29 7.73 1.60
N LEU A 129 10.01 6.64 2.30
CA LEU A 129 9.47 5.41 1.73
C LEU A 129 8.02 5.59 1.31
N ASP A 130 7.58 4.88 0.28
CA ASP A 130 6.16 4.84 -0.09
C ASP A 130 5.38 3.83 0.76
N ARG A 131 6.00 2.68 1.04
CA ARG A 131 5.32 1.54 1.66
C ARG A 131 6.27 0.56 2.34
N VAL A 132 5.79 -0.02 3.44
CA VAL A 132 6.36 -1.20 4.09
C VAL A 132 5.38 -2.37 3.95
N SER A 133 5.86 -3.53 3.51
CA SER A 133 5.05 -4.75 3.35
C SER A 133 5.58 -5.89 4.20
N ILE A 134 4.75 -6.44 5.08
CA ILE A 134 5.07 -7.54 6.00
C ILE A 134 4.36 -8.82 5.52
N PHE A 135 5.14 -9.77 5.02
CA PHE A 135 4.69 -11.11 4.61
C PHE A 135 5.07 -12.19 5.63
N THR A 136 6.18 -11.99 6.34
CA THR A 136 6.58 -12.84 7.45
C THR A 136 7.21 -11.93 8.48
N PRO A 137 6.76 -11.96 9.74
CA PRO A 137 7.28 -11.07 10.77
C PRO A 137 8.74 -11.36 11.10
N LEU A 138 9.44 -10.32 11.51
CA LEU A 138 10.77 -10.44 12.09
C LEU A 138 10.63 -10.67 13.60
N PRO A 139 11.55 -11.43 14.24
CA PRO A 139 11.50 -11.58 15.70
C PRO A 139 11.69 -10.25 16.44
N ASP A 140 12.40 -9.28 15.85
CA ASP A 140 12.55 -7.94 16.40
C ASP A 140 12.06 -6.84 15.46
N MET A 141 10.73 -6.69 15.41
CA MET A 141 10.08 -5.61 14.67
C MET A 141 10.39 -4.23 15.26
N LYS A 142 10.66 -4.12 16.56
CA LYS A 142 10.88 -2.82 17.23
C LYS A 142 12.21 -2.21 16.83
N SER A 143 13.28 -2.99 16.78
CA SER A 143 14.58 -2.52 16.27
C SER A 143 14.50 -2.26 14.78
N PHE A 144 13.82 -3.12 14.01
CA PHE A 144 13.64 -2.90 12.57
C PHE A 144 12.91 -1.57 12.27
N ARG A 145 11.87 -1.24 13.04
CA ARG A 145 11.16 0.05 12.90
C ARG A 145 12.06 1.27 13.04
N LYS A 146 13.18 1.19 13.76
CA LYS A 146 14.13 2.30 13.94
C LYS A 146 14.96 2.60 12.69
N THR A 147 14.97 1.70 11.70
CA THR A 147 15.79 1.85 10.47
C THR A 147 15.19 2.82 9.44
N PHE A 148 13.95 3.27 9.65
CA PHE A 148 13.27 4.25 8.80
C PHE A 148 12.36 5.16 9.61
N ASN A 149 12.14 6.38 9.15
CA ASN A 149 11.44 7.40 9.94
C ASN A 149 9.91 7.23 9.91
N LYS A 150 9.35 7.08 8.70
CA LYS A 150 7.91 7.12 8.45
C LYS A 150 7.43 5.88 7.70
N VAL A 151 6.14 5.62 7.83
CA VAL A 151 5.45 4.54 7.13
C VAL A 151 4.17 5.13 6.53
N PRO A 152 4.20 5.73 5.33
CA PRO A 152 2.98 6.27 4.73
C PRO A 152 1.93 5.18 4.50
N THR A 153 2.37 4.03 4.01
CA THR A 153 1.51 2.90 3.71
C THR A 153 2.05 1.60 4.32
N LEU A 154 1.20 0.87 5.03
CA LEU A 154 1.54 -0.44 5.59
C LEU A 154 0.69 -1.55 4.95
N PHE A 155 1.37 -2.60 4.49
CA PHE A 155 0.75 -3.84 4.02
C PHE A 155 1.09 -4.97 4.99
N ILE A 156 0.10 -5.69 5.51
CA ILE A 156 0.29 -6.86 6.36
C ILE A 156 -0.42 -8.06 5.72
N LEU A 157 0.36 -8.96 5.12
CA LEU A 157 -0.14 -10.11 4.38
C LEU A 157 0.16 -11.45 5.07
N GLY A 158 0.97 -11.44 6.13
CA GLY A 158 1.45 -12.64 6.82
C GLY A 158 0.97 -12.82 8.24
N ALA A 159 -0.11 -12.13 8.65
CA ALA A 159 -0.66 -12.30 9.99
C ALA A 159 -1.78 -13.33 9.96
N ASP A 160 -1.71 -14.28 10.88
CA ASP A 160 -2.70 -15.36 10.99
C ASP A 160 -3.97 -14.88 11.71
N ASP A 161 -3.85 -13.87 12.59
CA ASP A 161 -4.93 -13.40 13.47
C ASP A 161 -4.93 -11.86 13.68
N GLU A 162 -6.00 -11.34 14.29
CA GLU A 162 -6.14 -9.92 14.62
C GLU A 162 -5.09 -9.42 15.64
N PRO A 163 -4.75 -10.15 16.72
CA PRO A 163 -3.69 -9.73 17.65
C PRO A 163 -2.34 -9.44 16.98
N LYS A 164 -1.88 -10.27 16.03
CA LYS A 164 -0.66 -10.02 15.27
C LYS A 164 -0.78 -8.79 14.38
N ILE A 165 -1.93 -8.57 13.73
CA ILE A 165 -2.20 -7.33 12.97
C ILE A 165 -2.01 -6.11 13.87
N ILE A 166 -2.60 -6.14 15.06
CA ILE A 166 -2.51 -5.03 16.02
C ILE A 166 -1.09 -4.84 16.54
N GLU A 167 -0.35 -5.92 16.80
CA GLU A 167 1.05 -5.83 17.19
C GLU A 167 1.88 -5.10 16.14
N TYR A 168 1.75 -5.49 14.86
CA TYR A 168 2.50 -4.85 13.76
C TYR A 168 2.02 -3.43 13.50
N TYR A 169 0.72 -3.18 13.61
CA TYR A 169 0.15 -1.84 13.53
C TYR A 169 0.72 -0.91 14.62
N ARG A 170 0.73 -1.35 15.88
CA ARG A 170 1.26 -0.60 17.03
C ARG A 170 2.75 -0.32 16.90
N CYS A 171 3.49 -1.28 16.34
CA CYS A 171 4.93 -1.17 16.11
C CYS A 171 5.24 -0.20 14.96
N LEU A 172 4.61 -0.37 13.80
CA LEU A 172 4.97 0.35 12.58
C LEU A 172 4.27 1.71 12.45
N ARG A 173 3.03 1.83 12.94
CA ARG A 173 2.19 3.03 12.97
C ARG A 173 2.10 3.74 11.61
N PRO A 174 1.32 3.20 10.65
CA PRO A 174 1.16 3.84 9.35
C PRO A 174 0.48 5.21 9.47
N GLU A 175 0.86 6.15 8.62
CA GLU A 175 0.34 7.53 8.66
C GLU A 175 -0.91 7.72 7.77
N LYS A 176 -1.00 7.01 6.64
CA LYS A 176 -2.06 7.25 5.64
C LYS A 176 -2.87 6.00 5.35
N ASN A 177 -2.20 4.89 5.05
CA ASN A 177 -2.88 3.73 4.48
C ASN A 177 -2.53 2.44 5.22
N LEU A 178 -3.53 1.61 5.47
CA LEU A 178 -3.35 0.26 5.99
C LEU A 178 -4.08 -0.76 5.12
N ILE A 179 -3.34 -1.76 4.69
CA ILE A 179 -3.86 -2.91 3.95
C ILE A 179 -3.50 -4.16 4.75
N PHE A 180 -4.47 -5.00 5.07
CA PHE A 180 -4.17 -6.26 5.76
C PHE A 180 -5.12 -7.40 5.44
N THR A 181 -4.66 -8.62 5.70
CA THR A 181 -5.46 -9.85 5.67
C THR A 181 -5.48 -10.47 7.07
N VAL A 182 -6.60 -11.06 7.49
CA VAL A 182 -6.66 -11.90 8.68
C VAL A 182 -6.62 -13.35 8.20
N GLY A 183 -5.53 -14.06 8.51
CA GLY A 183 -5.07 -15.24 7.79
C GLY A 183 -5.86 -16.53 7.98
N GLU A 184 -6.66 -16.69 9.03
CA GLU A 184 -7.43 -17.92 9.22
C GLU A 184 -8.84 -17.83 8.61
N PHE A 185 -9.04 -18.54 7.50
CA PHE A 185 -10.37 -18.91 7.05
C PHE A 185 -11.10 -19.61 8.22
N PHE A 186 -12.33 -19.19 8.53
CA PHE A 186 -13.25 -19.86 9.46
C PHE A 186 -13.10 -19.57 10.97
N VAL A 187 -12.19 -18.70 11.42
CA VAL A 187 -12.29 -18.20 12.80
C VAL A 187 -13.40 -17.17 12.86
N HIS A 188 -14.50 -17.53 13.54
CA HIS A 188 -15.47 -16.54 13.98
C HIS A 188 -14.72 -15.51 14.81
N ARG A 189 -14.71 -14.24 14.35
CA ARG A 189 -14.27 -13.12 15.18
C ARG A 189 -14.98 -13.29 16.51
N ASN A 190 -14.23 -13.41 17.61
CA ASN A 190 -14.83 -13.42 18.93
C ASN A 190 -15.70 -12.15 19.00
N GLU A 191 -17.00 -12.30 19.28
CA GLU A 191 -17.97 -11.20 19.23
C GLU A 191 -17.57 -10.04 20.17
N ASN A 192 -16.66 -10.30 21.11
CA ASN A 192 -16.09 -9.32 22.05
C ASN A 192 -14.72 -8.75 21.63
N SER A 193 -14.17 -9.11 20.46
CA SER A 193 -12.88 -8.58 19.98
C SER A 193 -13.06 -7.21 19.33
N GLU A 194 -12.90 -6.16 20.13
CA GLU A 194 -12.82 -4.76 19.67
C GLU A 194 -11.41 -4.37 19.20
N LEU A 195 -10.51 -5.35 19.00
CA LEU A 195 -9.11 -5.11 18.68
C LEU A 195 -8.93 -4.21 17.45
N LEU A 196 -9.67 -4.48 16.37
CA LEU A 196 -9.60 -3.68 15.15
C LEU A 196 -10.17 -2.25 15.33
N HIS A 197 -10.97 -1.98 16.37
CA HIS A 197 -11.47 -0.63 16.63
C HIS A 197 -10.34 0.34 16.95
N GLU A 198 -9.24 -0.13 17.57
CA GLU A 198 -8.02 0.67 17.75
C GLU A 198 -7.52 1.22 16.41
N ILE A 199 -7.52 0.40 15.36
CA ILE A 199 -7.10 0.83 14.02
C ILE A 199 -8.10 1.83 13.45
N PHE A 200 -9.40 1.52 13.56
CA PHE A 200 -10.45 2.33 12.94
C PHE A 200 -10.55 3.75 13.53
N LEU A 201 -10.27 3.89 14.84
CA LEU A 201 -10.26 5.17 15.55
C LEU A 201 -9.14 6.12 15.09
N HIS A 202 -8.09 5.61 14.45
CA HIS A 202 -6.98 6.44 13.96
C HIS A 202 -7.31 7.20 12.67
N ASN A 203 -8.48 6.94 12.06
CA ASN A 203 -8.97 7.67 10.88
C ASN A 203 -7.92 7.77 9.75
N LEU A 204 -7.38 6.63 9.34
CA LEU A 204 -6.49 6.55 8.18
C LEU A 204 -7.18 7.05 6.91
N ASP A 205 -6.41 7.44 5.89
CA ASP A 205 -6.98 7.83 4.60
C ASP A 205 -7.58 6.63 3.86
N PHE A 206 -6.88 5.50 3.88
CA PHE A 206 -7.33 4.26 3.25
C PHE A 206 -7.17 3.05 4.16
N ILE A 207 -8.24 2.26 4.27
CA ILE A 207 -8.23 0.95 4.91
C ILE A 207 -8.71 -0.08 3.88
N TYR A 208 -7.89 -1.13 3.65
CA TYR A 208 -8.31 -2.33 2.95
C TYR A 208 -8.14 -3.55 3.83
N ILE A 209 -9.25 -4.27 4.04
CA ILE A 209 -9.27 -5.54 4.78
C ILE A 209 -9.57 -6.64 3.77
N ALA A 210 -8.55 -7.38 3.37
CA ALA A 210 -8.62 -8.41 2.34
C ALA A 210 -9.35 -9.68 2.79
N LEU A 211 -9.49 -9.91 4.09
CA LEU A 211 -10.29 -10.99 4.67
C LEU A 211 -10.62 -10.67 6.13
N MET A 212 -11.84 -10.18 6.37
CA MET A 212 -12.39 -9.95 7.71
C MET A 212 -13.28 -11.12 8.12
N GLY A 213 -13.19 -11.61 9.37
CA GLY A 213 -14.05 -12.70 9.83
C GLY A 213 -15.54 -12.35 9.80
N GLN A 214 -15.94 -11.36 10.61
CA GLN A 214 -17.33 -10.89 10.65
C GLN A 214 -17.40 -9.37 10.65
N LEU A 215 -18.16 -8.81 9.70
CA LEU A 215 -18.47 -7.39 9.62
C LEU A 215 -19.72 -7.08 10.46
N THR A 216 -19.63 -6.05 11.30
CA THR A 216 -20.76 -5.50 12.06
C THR A 216 -21.07 -4.07 11.63
N LEU A 217 -22.21 -3.54 12.08
CA LEU A 217 -22.53 -2.13 11.87
C LEU A 217 -21.54 -1.22 12.62
N ASP A 218 -21.14 -1.58 13.84
CA ASP A 218 -20.27 -0.74 14.67
C ASP A 218 -18.90 -0.56 14.03
N ASP A 219 -18.36 -1.61 13.38
CA ASP A 219 -17.12 -1.50 12.61
C ASP A 219 -17.22 -0.40 11.53
N LEU A 220 -18.34 -0.36 10.78
CA LEU A 220 -18.56 0.66 9.75
C LEU A 220 -18.74 2.06 10.33
N LEU A 221 -19.42 2.19 11.48
CA LEU A 221 -19.69 3.49 12.11
C LEU A 221 -18.45 4.10 12.73
N ILE A 222 -17.52 3.29 13.25
CA ILE A 222 -16.27 3.77 13.85
C ILE A 222 -15.24 4.15 12.76
N MET A 223 -15.25 3.49 11.59
CA MET A 223 -14.31 3.78 10.50
C MET A 223 -14.58 5.12 9.80
N ASN A 224 -13.94 6.19 10.23
CA ASN A 224 -14.01 7.50 9.57
C ASN A 224 -12.81 7.73 8.63
N SER A 225 -12.57 6.78 7.72
CA SER A 225 -11.54 6.87 6.67
C SER A 225 -12.09 7.49 5.38
N GLN A 226 -11.21 7.98 4.49
CA GLN A 226 -11.66 8.50 3.19
C GLN A 226 -12.08 7.37 2.25
N LYS A 227 -11.32 6.28 2.27
CA LYS A 227 -11.54 5.10 1.45
C LYS A 227 -11.56 3.85 2.31
N ILE A 228 -12.58 3.02 2.14
CA ILE A 228 -12.75 1.76 2.86
C ILE A 228 -13.03 0.66 1.85
N GLU A 229 -12.26 -0.41 1.90
CA GLU A 229 -12.52 -1.63 1.14
C GLU A 229 -12.50 -2.81 2.12
N ILE A 230 -13.57 -3.58 2.20
CA ILE A 230 -13.67 -4.71 3.12
C ILE A 230 -14.18 -5.91 2.34
N PHE A 231 -13.37 -6.96 2.31
CA PHE A 231 -13.79 -8.30 1.96
C PHE A 231 -13.99 -9.09 3.25
N CYS A 232 -15.24 -9.43 3.58
CA CYS A 232 -15.56 -10.19 4.79
C CYS A 232 -16.08 -11.58 4.48
N GLN A 233 -15.89 -12.50 5.42
CA GLN A 233 -16.42 -13.85 5.34
C GLN A 233 -17.92 -13.86 5.65
N LEU A 234 -18.33 -13.16 6.70
CA LEU A 234 -19.72 -13.13 7.19
C LEU A 234 -20.16 -11.71 7.56
N ALA A 235 -21.44 -11.42 7.32
CA ALA A 235 -22.13 -10.28 7.89
C ALA A 235 -23.58 -10.69 8.21
N ILE A 236 -23.88 -10.89 9.49
CA ILE A 236 -25.21 -11.31 9.93
C ILE A 236 -26.19 -10.16 9.65
N ASN A 237 -27.26 -10.45 8.90
CA ASN A 237 -28.20 -9.45 8.42
C ASN A 237 -27.52 -8.34 7.58
N TYR A 238 -26.65 -8.72 6.65
CA TYR A 238 -25.90 -7.80 5.77
C TYR A 238 -26.73 -6.65 5.20
N GLU A 239 -27.91 -6.94 4.60
CA GLU A 239 -28.78 -5.90 4.04
C GLU A 239 -29.20 -4.86 5.10
N SER A 240 -29.46 -5.30 6.34
CA SER A 240 -29.79 -4.43 7.47
C SER A 240 -28.60 -3.61 7.96
N ILE A 241 -27.40 -4.21 8.04
CA ILE A 241 -26.15 -3.51 8.37
C ILE A 241 -25.94 -2.36 7.38
N VAL A 242 -25.99 -2.65 6.07
CA VAL A 242 -25.77 -1.65 5.03
C VAL A 242 -26.87 -0.58 5.03
N ASN A 243 -28.15 -0.96 5.15
CA ASN A 243 -29.27 0.00 5.24
C ASN A 243 -29.09 0.96 6.42
N ARG A 244 -28.76 0.43 7.60
CA ARG A 244 -28.53 1.25 8.80
C ARG A 244 -27.32 2.16 8.63
N PHE A 245 -26.22 1.64 8.09
CA PHE A 245 -25.04 2.44 7.78
C PHE A 245 -25.37 3.63 6.86
N ILE A 246 -26.09 3.40 5.76
CA ILE A 246 -26.51 4.49 4.85
C ILE A 246 -27.37 5.52 5.60
N LYS A 247 -28.30 5.08 6.45
CA LYS A 247 -29.13 5.99 7.27
C LYS A 247 -28.30 6.82 8.23
N HIS A 248 -27.28 6.24 8.86
CA HIS A 248 -26.33 6.98 9.71
C HIS A 248 -25.50 7.98 8.90
N TRP A 249 -25.01 7.59 7.72
CA TRP A 249 -24.30 8.50 6.83
C TRP A 249 -25.19 9.68 6.38
N LEU A 250 -26.44 9.42 6.00
CA LEU A 250 -27.45 10.44 5.67
C LEU A 250 -27.74 11.39 6.85
N ALA A 251 -27.56 10.90 8.09
CA ALA A 251 -27.77 11.66 9.31
C ALA A 251 -26.55 12.48 9.75
N GLY A 252 -25.34 12.19 9.26
CA GLY A 252 -24.16 12.91 9.74
C GLY A 252 -22.84 12.14 9.70
N SER A 253 -22.90 10.82 9.89
CA SER A 253 -21.74 9.99 10.22
C SER A 253 -20.70 9.90 9.10
N ASN A 254 -19.48 9.49 9.47
CA ASN A 254 -18.35 9.24 8.58
C ASN A 254 -18.08 10.40 7.59
N PRO A 255 -17.92 11.65 8.06
CA PRO A 255 -17.82 12.83 7.19
C PRO A 255 -16.61 12.83 6.24
N ARG A 256 -15.57 12.02 6.52
CA ARG A 256 -14.41 11.89 5.63
C ARG A 256 -14.65 10.95 4.46
N LEU A 257 -15.68 10.11 4.53
CA LEU A 257 -15.88 9.03 3.58
C LEU A 257 -16.09 9.58 2.16
N ARG A 258 -15.35 9.01 1.21
CA ARG A 258 -15.44 9.27 -0.23
C ARG A 258 -15.75 8.00 -1.01
N TYR A 259 -15.32 6.85 -0.51
CA TYR A 259 -15.56 5.56 -1.14
C TYR A 259 -15.64 4.46 -0.10
N ILE A 260 -16.64 3.60 -0.24
CA ILE A 260 -16.73 2.33 0.47
C ILE A 260 -17.11 1.20 -0.47
N GLU A 261 -16.41 0.08 -0.36
CA GLU A 261 -16.76 -1.19 -1.00
C GLU A 261 -16.79 -2.30 0.04
N LEU A 262 -17.90 -3.03 0.06
CA LEU A 262 -18.14 -4.14 0.96
C LEU A 262 -18.48 -5.38 0.14
N GLU A 263 -17.62 -6.39 0.19
CA GLU A 263 -17.85 -7.69 -0.41
C GLU A 263 -17.96 -8.73 0.70
N CYS A 264 -19.00 -9.58 0.65
CA CYS A 264 -19.24 -10.61 1.67
C CYS A 264 -19.35 -11.99 1.02
N MET A 265 -18.50 -12.94 1.41
CA MET A 265 -18.47 -14.27 0.83
C MET A 265 -19.72 -15.11 1.09
N LYS A 266 -20.20 -15.14 2.35
CA LYS A 266 -21.33 -16.01 2.76
C LYS A 266 -22.70 -15.31 2.67
N CYS A 267 -22.75 -14.10 2.14
CA CYS A 267 -23.99 -13.36 1.99
C CYS A 267 -24.64 -13.64 0.64
N ARG A 268 -25.98 -13.65 0.61
CA ARG A 268 -26.72 -13.65 -0.67
C ARG A 268 -26.47 -12.32 -1.39
N LEU A 269 -26.68 -12.34 -2.71
CA LEU A 269 -26.69 -11.14 -3.56
C LEU A 269 -27.47 -10.00 -2.88
N PRO A 270 -26.85 -8.84 -2.62
CA PRO A 270 -27.53 -7.72 -1.98
C PRO A 270 -28.68 -7.24 -2.86
N ARG A 271 -29.89 -7.23 -2.31
CA ARG A 271 -31.06 -6.69 -3.01
C ARG A 271 -31.14 -5.19 -2.76
N ALA A 272 -31.13 -4.43 -3.85
CA ALA A 272 -31.24 -2.98 -3.79
C ALA A 272 -32.49 -2.54 -3.03
N GLU A 273 -33.62 -3.24 -3.22
CA GLU A 273 -34.89 -2.95 -2.57
C GLU A 273 -34.80 -3.09 -1.04
N ALA A 274 -34.09 -4.11 -0.55
CA ALA A 274 -33.92 -4.34 0.88
C ALA A 274 -32.97 -3.29 1.50
N ILE A 275 -31.85 -3.01 0.84
CA ILE A 275 -30.84 -2.07 1.32
C ILE A 275 -31.32 -0.61 1.25
N LEU A 276 -32.12 -0.25 0.25
CA LEU A 276 -32.63 1.11 0.07
C LEU A 276 -34.02 1.31 0.68
N ASN A 277 -34.55 0.33 1.42
CA ASN A 277 -35.85 0.44 2.06
C ASN A 277 -35.91 1.65 3.03
N GLY A 278 -36.89 2.52 2.80
CA GLY A 278 -37.07 3.77 3.56
C GLY A 278 -36.02 4.85 3.26
N ILE A 279 -35.24 4.71 2.18
CA ILE A 279 -34.27 5.71 1.73
C ILE A 279 -34.74 6.29 0.41
N LYS A 280 -34.93 7.62 0.36
CA LYS A 280 -35.25 8.33 -0.89
C LYS A 280 -34.06 8.26 -1.84
N HIS A 281 -34.29 7.79 -3.06
CA HIS A 281 -33.24 7.63 -4.06
C HIS A 281 -33.74 7.90 -5.48
N GLU A 282 -32.81 8.21 -6.38
CA GLU A 282 -33.03 8.38 -7.81
C GLU A 282 -32.22 7.33 -8.59
N ILE A 283 -32.85 6.65 -9.54
CA ILE A 283 -32.17 5.64 -10.38
C ILE A 283 -31.30 6.36 -11.42
N VAL A 284 -30.06 5.89 -11.58
CA VAL A 284 -29.08 6.47 -12.49
C VAL A 284 -28.50 5.40 -13.41
N SER A 285 -28.48 5.70 -14.71
CA SER A 285 -27.86 4.81 -15.70
C SER A 285 -26.35 5.02 -15.80
N GLU A 286 -25.62 4.03 -16.34
CA GLU A 286 -24.16 4.14 -16.60
C GLU A 286 -23.77 5.36 -17.46
N LYS A 287 -24.71 5.85 -18.27
CA LYS A 287 -24.51 6.93 -19.24
C LYS A 287 -24.90 8.31 -18.69
N ASP A 288 -25.34 8.41 -17.43
CA ASP A 288 -25.69 9.69 -16.84
C ASP A 288 -24.46 10.60 -16.80
N PRO A 289 -24.43 11.72 -17.55
CA PRO A 289 -23.23 12.50 -17.74
C PRO A 289 -22.78 13.19 -16.45
N LYS A 290 -23.73 13.61 -15.61
CA LYS A 290 -23.43 14.29 -14.34
C LYS A 290 -22.74 13.35 -13.36
N THR A 291 -23.35 12.19 -13.13
CA THR A 291 -22.85 11.18 -12.18
C THR A 291 -21.57 10.53 -12.69
N LEU A 292 -21.48 10.24 -13.99
CA LEU A 292 -20.25 9.73 -14.61
C LEU A 292 -19.10 10.72 -14.49
N ASN A 293 -19.35 12.02 -14.69
CA ASN A 293 -18.32 13.04 -14.53
C ASN A 293 -17.87 13.15 -13.07
N ALA A 294 -18.82 13.21 -12.13
CA ALA A 294 -18.54 13.23 -10.69
C ALA A 294 -17.71 12.02 -10.26
N PHE A 295 -18.05 10.83 -10.76
CA PHE A 295 -17.29 9.60 -10.53
C PHE A 295 -15.88 9.69 -11.10
N LYS A 296 -15.68 10.20 -12.31
CA LYS A 296 -14.34 10.37 -12.91
C LYS A 296 -13.49 11.36 -12.12
N THR A 297 -14.09 12.43 -11.60
CA THR A 297 -13.38 13.46 -10.83
C THR A 297 -13.19 13.11 -9.36
N SER A 298 -13.86 12.07 -8.84
CA SER A 298 -13.80 11.66 -7.44
C SER A 298 -12.43 11.08 -6.99
N GLY A 299 -11.50 10.86 -7.93
CA GLY A 299 -10.20 10.22 -7.64
C GLY A 299 -10.25 8.69 -7.58
N ILE A 300 -11.42 8.08 -7.84
CA ILE A 300 -11.66 6.63 -7.77
C ILE A 300 -11.55 5.98 -9.18
N GLY A 301 -10.73 6.58 -10.06
CA GLY A 301 -10.77 6.36 -11.51
C GLY A 301 -10.39 4.96 -12.04
N LYS A 302 -10.08 3.98 -11.18
CA LYS A 302 -9.81 2.59 -11.58
C LYS A 302 -11.07 1.73 -11.71
N LEU A 303 -12.20 2.20 -11.21
CA LEU A 303 -13.45 1.45 -11.22
C LEU A 303 -14.30 1.79 -12.45
N LYS A 304 -15.07 0.81 -12.94
CA LYS A 304 -16.07 1.06 -13.99
C LYS A 304 -17.35 1.54 -13.33
N PHE A 305 -17.81 2.74 -13.68
CA PHE A 305 -19.13 3.22 -13.26
C PHE A 305 -20.22 2.39 -13.96
N ARG A 306 -21.14 1.82 -13.19
CA ARG A 306 -22.23 0.95 -13.67
C ARG A 306 -23.63 1.49 -13.35
N GLY A 307 -23.77 2.80 -13.17
CA GLY A 307 -25.04 3.37 -12.72
C GLY A 307 -25.32 3.04 -11.25
N GLY A 308 -26.58 3.09 -10.85
CA GLY A 308 -27.02 2.75 -9.50
C GLY A 308 -28.10 3.69 -8.98
N TYR A 309 -27.97 4.09 -7.73
CA TYR A 309 -28.97 4.84 -6.99
C TYR A 309 -28.33 6.06 -6.32
N ASN A 310 -28.71 7.26 -6.76
CA ASN A 310 -28.31 8.48 -6.10
C ASN A 310 -29.14 8.68 -4.82
N ILE A 311 -28.45 8.85 -3.70
CA ILE A 311 -29.02 9.25 -2.41
C ILE A 311 -28.45 10.62 -2.04
N ARG A 312 -29.26 11.43 -1.37
CA ARG A 312 -28.90 12.82 -1.04
C ARG A 312 -29.01 13.07 0.46
N ARG A 313 -27.90 13.54 1.03
CA ARG A 313 -27.81 14.01 2.42
C ARG A 313 -28.40 15.41 2.54
N ARG A 314 -28.82 15.79 3.75
CA ARG A 314 -29.49 17.10 4.01
C ARG A 314 -28.61 18.31 3.66
N ASP A 315 -27.30 18.17 3.77
CA ASP A 315 -26.33 19.20 3.41
C ASP A 315 -26.10 19.34 1.89
N GLY A 316 -26.79 18.54 1.07
CA GLY A 316 -26.69 18.57 -0.39
C GLY A 316 -25.71 17.54 -0.96
N THR A 317 -24.85 16.95 -0.12
CA THR A 317 -23.89 15.91 -0.54
C THR A 317 -24.63 14.71 -1.15
N VAL A 318 -24.12 14.21 -2.28
CA VAL A 318 -24.70 13.08 -3.00
C VAL A 318 -23.81 11.86 -2.81
N ALA A 319 -24.42 10.70 -2.72
CA ALA A 319 -23.71 9.46 -2.92
C ALA A 319 -24.42 8.62 -3.97
N THR A 320 -23.66 7.87 -4.74
CA THR A 320 -24.23 6.88 -5.64
C THR A 320 -23.92 5.50 -5.09
N VAL A 321 -24.97 4.74 -4.86
CA VAL A 321 -24.93 3.34 -4.41
C VAL A 321 -25.07 2.44 -5.62
N SER A 322 -24.21 1.43 -5.72
CA SER A 322 -24.26 0.44 -6.80
C SER A 322 -23.93 -0.95 -6.26
N PHE A 323 -24.35 -1.97 -7.01
CA PHE A 323 -24.13 -3.37 -6.68
C PHE A 323 -23.47 -4.00 -7.90
N ASN A 324 -22.26 -4.54 -7.72
CA ASN A 324 -21.50 -5.10 -8.84
C ASN A 324 -21.71 -6.62 -8.99
N GLU A 325 -21.20 -7.18 -10.08
CA GLU A 325 -21.28 -8.63 -10.40
C GLU A 325 -20.54 -9.52 -9.39
N ARG A 326 -19.66 -8.96 -8.55
CA ARG A 326 -18.96 -9.68 -7.47
C ARG A 326 -19.74 -9.67 -6.15
N ASN A 327 -21.02 -9.30 -6.18
CA ASN A 327 -21.87 -9.18 -5.01
C ASN A 327 -21.39 -8.09 -4.02
N SER A 328 -20.60 -7.11 -4.47
CA SER A 328 -20.15 -6.03 -3.59
C SER A 328 -21.16 -4.88 -3.59
N PHE A 329 -21.42 -4.36 -2.39
CA PHE A 329 -22.01 -3.04 -2.20
C PHE A 329 -20.92 -2.00 -2.41
N VAL A 330 -21.18 -1.03 -3.29
CA VAL A 330 -20.27 0.08 -3.54
C VAL A 330 -21.01 1.39 -3.34
N MET A 331 -20.43 2.30 -2.58
CA MET A 331 -20.95 3.64 -2.40
C MET A 331 -19.81 4.64 -2.54
N TYR A 332 -19.98 5.59 -3.45
CA TYR A 332 -19.04 6.69 -3.65
C TYR A 332 -19.74 8.03 -3.47
N ILE A 333 -19.04 8.98 -2.84
CA ILE A 333 -19.59 10.23 -2.37
C ILE A 333 -19.00 11.39 -3.16
N TRP A 334 -19.88 12.25 -3.67
CA TRP A 334 -19.53 13.38 -4.50
C TRP A 334 -20.45 14.58 -4.20
N SER A 335 -19.94 15.77 -4.44
CA SER A 335 -20.63 17.04 -4.18
C SER A 335 -20.91 17.77 -5.48
#